data_AF-A0A3S0ZL23-F1
#
_entry.id   AF-A0A3S0ZL23-F1
#
_cell.length_a   1.000
_cell.length_b   1.000
_cell.length_c   1.000
_cell.angle_alpha   90.00
_cell.angle_beta   90.00
_cell.angle_gamma   90.00
#
_symmetry.space_group_name_H-M   'P 1'
#
loop_
_entity.id
_entity.type
_entity.pdbx_description
1 polymer ?
#
loop_
_entity_poly.entity_id
_entity_poly.type
_entity_poly.pdbx_seq_one_letter_code
_entity_poly.pdbx_strand_id
1 'polypeptide(L)' 'MKSICVYCGSNFGARSSYLEAAQKLGIEMAKREITLVYAGGNVGLVTTLTATLLAM' A
#
# COMPACT_ATOMS: atom_id res chain seq x y z
N MET A 1 10.64 4.64 13.16
CA MET A 1 9.84 5.21 12.04
C MET A 1 8.39 4.85 12.34
N LYS A 2 7.45 5.82 12.40
CA LYS A 2 6.06 5.55 12.86
C LYS A 2 5.02 5.59 11.74
N SER A 3 5.30 6.29 10.65
CA SER A 3 4.34 6.46 9.56
C SER A 3 5.09 6.59 8.24
N ILE A 4 4.55 5.99 7.18
CA ILE A 4 5.09 6.08 5.81
C ILE A 4 4.01 6.68 4.92
N CYS A 5 4.35 7.76 4.22
CA CYS A 5 3.49 8.35 3.20
C CYS A 5 3.75 7.65 1.85
N VAL A 6 2.72 7.02 1.29
CA VAL A 6 2.81 6.37 -0.03
C VAL A 6 2.03 7.19 -1.05
N TYR A 7 2.72 7.60 -2.11
CA TYR A 7 2.13 8.23 -3.28
C TYR A 7 2.18 7.25 -4.45
N CYS A 8 1.02 6.70 -4.82
CA CYS A 8 0.88 5.90 -6.04
C CYS A 8 -0.01 6.66 -7.02
N GLY A 9 0.34 6.61 -8.30
CA GLY A 9 -0.52 7.13 -9.36
C GLY A 9 -1.86 6.40 -9.36
N SER A 10 -2.92 7.10 -9.79
CA SER A 10 -4.31 6.62 -9.79
C SER A 10 -4.57 5.38 -10.65
N ASN A 11 -3.57 4.92 -11.41
CA ASN A 11 -3.62 3.70 -12.21
C ASN A 11 -2.94 2.55 -11.46
N PHE A 12 -3.50 1.35 -11.59
CA PHE A 12 -2.87 0.10 -11.13
C PHE A 12 -1.49 -0.18 -11.76
N GLY A 13 -1.14 0.58 -12.82
CA GLY A 13 0.01 0.32 -13.66
C GLY A 13 -0.23 -0.91 -14.54
N ALA A 14 0.40 -0.97 -15.71
CA ALA A 14 0.22 -2.09 -16.64
C ALA A 14 0.95 -3.39 -16.20
N ARG A 15 1.71 -3.36 -15.10
CA ARG A 15 2.55 -4.48 -14.64
C ARG A 15 2.09 -4.98 -13.28
N SER A 16 1.87 -6.29 -13.19
CA SER A 16 1.57 -7.02 -11.94
C SER A 16 2.65 -6.87 -10.87
N SER A 17 3.89 -6.55 -11.26
CA SER A 17 5.00 -6.30 -10.33
C SER A 17 4.72 -5.14 -9.36
N TYR A 18 3.89 -4.16 -9.76
CA TYR A 18 3.51 -3.06 -8.87
C TYR A 18 2.58 -3.55 -7.75
N LEU A 19 1.64 -4.45 -8.07
CA LEU A 19 0.73 -5.06 -7.11
C LEU A 19 1.48 -5.94 -6.10
N GLU A 20 2.41 -6.76 -6.55
CA GLU A 20 3.22 -7.60 -5.65
C GLU A 20 4.09 -6.76 -4.71
N ALA A 21 4.72 -5.70 -5.22
CA ALA A 21 5.52 -4.80 -4.40
C ALA A 21 4.66 -4.07 -3.36
N ALA A 22 3.46 -3.63 -3.75
CA ALA A 22 2.46 -3.07 -2.86
C ALA A 22 2.07 -4.04 -1.74
N GLN A 23 1.73 -5.30 -2.06
CA GLN A 23 1.39 -6.29 -1.03
C GLN A 23 2.55 -6.56 -0.07
N LYS A 24 3.77 -6.76 -0.59
CA LYS A 24 4.96 -7.00 0.26
C LYS A 24 5.22 -5.83 1.20
N LEU A 25 5.06 -4.60 0.71
CA LEU A 25 5.21 -3.40 1.52
C LEU A 25 4.14 -3.33 2.61
N GLY A 26 2.86 -3.60 2.28
CA GLY A 26 1.77 -3.62 3.25
C GLY A 26 1.97 -4.64 4.37
N ILE A 27 2.43 -5.85 4.03
CA ILE A 27 2.73 -6.92 5.00
C ILE A 27 3.86 -6.50 5.94
N GLU A 28 4.97 -5.96 5.41
CA GLU A 28 6.08 -5.52 6.26
C GLU A 28 5.73 -4.30 7.11
N MET A 29 4.87 -3.41 6.60
CA MET A 29 4.34 -2.29 7.38
C MET A 29 3.45 -2.79 8.53
N ALA A 30 2.57 -3.75 8.29
CA ALA A 30 1.72 -4.37 9.31
C ALA A 30 2.56 -5.03 10.42
N LYS A 31 3.54 -5.85 10.03
CA LYS A 31 4.46 -6.51 10.98
C LYS A 31 5.25 -5.54 11.85
N ARG A 32 5.53 -4.34 11.33
CA ARG A 32 6.34 -3.32 12.01
C ARG A 32 5.47 -2.24 12.67
N GLU A 33 4.15 -2.42 12.69
CA GLU A 33 3.18 -1.47 13.24
C GLU A 33 3.32 -0.06 12.66
N ILE A 34 3.67 0.03 11.37
CA ILE A 34 3.88 1.30 10.68
C ILE A 34 2.55 1.77 10.10
N THR A 35 2.17 3.01 10.44
CA THR A 35 0.97 3.62 9.88
C THR A 35 1.18 4.00 8.42
N LEU A 36 0.31 3.51 7.54
CA LEU A 36 0.23 3.96 6.15
C LEU A 36 -0.52 5.29 6.07
N VAL A 37 0.15 6.30 5.53
CA VAL A 37 -0.44 7.60 5.18
C VAL A 37 -0.56 7.66 3.66
N TYR A 38 -1.75 7.98 3.15
CA TYR A 38 -1.99 8.12 1.72
C TYR A 38 -3.00 9.24 1.50
N ALA A 39 -2.96 9.88 0.32
CA ALA A 39 -3.72 11.09 0.03
C ALA A 39 -5.24 10.86 -0.23
N GLY A 40 -5.83 9.79 0.29
CA GLY A 40 -7.29 9.54 0.21
C GLY A 40 -7.82 9.06 -1.15
N GLY A 41 -6.96 8.76 -2.12
CA GLY A 41 -7.36 8.14 -3.38
C GLY A 41 -7.73 6.66 -3.17
N ASN A 42 -9.02 6.33 -3.15
CA ASN A 42 -9.52 4.97 -2.96
C ASN A 42 -9.46 4.10 -4.24
N VAL A 43 -8.55 4.42 -5.16
CA VAL A 43 -8.45 3.82 -6.51
C VAL A 43 -7.00 3.52 -6.85
N GLY A 44 -6.72 2.28 -7.29
CA GLY A 44 -5.40 1.86 -7.78
C GLY A 44 -4.60 1.01 -6.79
N LEU A 45 -3.27 1.12 -6.87
CA LEU A 45 -2.30 0.36 -6.06
C LEU A 45 -2.45 0.58 -4.54
N VAL A 46 -2.98 1.73 -4.13
CA VAL A 46 -3.24 2.06 -2.73
C VAL A 46 -4.27 1.13 -2.11
N THR A 47 -5.30 0.71 -2.86
CA THR A 47 -6.35 -0.19 -2.37
C THR A 47 -5.79 -1.56 -2.04
N THR A 48 -4.81 -2.04 -2.79
CA THR A 48 -4.13 -3.30 -2.52
C THR A 48 -3.28 -3.22 -1.26
N LEU A 49 -2.55 -2.12 -1.07
CA LEU A 49 -1.77 -1.84 0.14
C LEU A 49 -2.64 -1.83 1.39
N THR A 50 -3.73 -1.05 1.38
CA THR A 50 -4.66 -0.94 2.50
C THR A 50 -5.36 -2.26 2.78
N ALA A 51 -5.78 -3.00 1.75
CA ALA A 51 -6.37 -4.33 1.92
C ALA A 51 -5.40 -5.29 2.61
N THR A 52 -4.12 -5.32 2.23
CA THR A 52 -3.13 -6.16 2.92
C THR A 52 -2.83 -5.72 4.35
N LEU A 53 -2.86 -4.41 4.64
CA LEU A 53 -2.68 -3.90 5.99
C LEU A 53 -3.86 -4.21 6.91
N LEU A 54 -5.09 -4.20 6.39
CA LEU A 54 -6.31 -4.43 7.16
C LEU A 54 -6.64 -5.93 7.35
N ALA A 55 -6.07 -6.81 6.52
CA ALA A 55 -6.32 -8.25 6.55
C ALA A 55 -5.50 -9.02 7.61
N MET A 56 -4.66 -8.35 8.41
CA MET A 56 -3.92 -8.92 9.55
C MET A 56 -4.47 -8.38 10.87
#